data_AF-A0A395LLS9-F1
#
_entry.id   AF-A0A395LLS9-F1
#
_cell.length_a   1.000
_cell.length_b   1.000
_cell.length_c   1.000
_cell.angle_alpha   90.00
_cell.angle_beta   90.00
_cell.angle_gamma   90.00
#
_symmetry.space_group_name_H-M   'P 1'
#
loop_
_entity.id
_entity.type
_entity.pdbx_description
1 polymer ?
#
loop_
_entity_poly.entity_id
_entity_poly.type
_entity_poly.pdbx_seq_one_letter_code
_entity_poly.pdbx_strand_id
1 'polypeptide(L)' 'MTATASSNRGSLRAAIDAKCKDCVYDKQEPGGWRQQVAACPCEHSCPLWSVRTQPRAAA' A
#
# COMPACT_ATOMS: atom_id res chain seq x y z
N MET A 1 20.64 18.27 28.43
CA MET A 1 19.72 18.51 27.31
C MET A 1 20.10 17.59 26.15
N THR A 2 19.53 16.40 26.05
CA THR A 2 19.74 15.53 24.88
C THR A 2 18.40 14.93 24.49
N ALA A 3 17.72 15.64 23.58
CA ALA A 3 16.53 15.13 22.92
C ALA A 3 16.97 14.21 21.78
N THR A 4 16.85 12.90 21.98
CA THR A 4 16.98 11.92 20.89
C THR A 4 15.70 12.00 20.07
N ALA A 5 15.71 12.77 19.00
CA ALA A 5 14.61 12.81 18.04
C ALA A 5 14.56 11.47 17.29
N SER A 6 13.80 10.51 17.83
CA SER A 6 13.41 9.31 17.08
C SER A 6 12.55 9.78 15.91
N SER A 7 13.16 9.88 14.73
CA SER A 7 12.48 10.26 13.50
C SER A 7 11.32 9.29 13.26
N ASN A 8 10.09 9.77 13.41
CA ASN A 8 8.85 9.06 13.08
C ASN A 8 8.70 8.94 11.55
N ARG A 9 9.76 8.48 10.88
CA ARG A 9 9.71 8.09 9.48
C ARG A 9 9.12 6.69 9.47
N GLY A 10 7.81 6.62 9.18
CA GLY A 10 7.15 5.36 8.91
C GLY A 10 7.95 4.54 7.89
N SER A 11 7.82 3.22 7.93
CA SER A 11 8.52 2.36 6.97
C SER A 11 8.13 2.74 5.54
N LEU A 12 9.08 2.61 4.61
CA LEU A 12 8.81 2.81 3.18
C LEU A 12 7.63 1.94 2.72
N ARG A 13 7.51 0.73 3.28
CA ARG A 13 6.39 -0.18 3.03
C ARG A 13 5.05 0.42 3.45
N ALA A 14 4.98 1.01 4.64
CA ALA A 14 3.77 1.66 5.12
C ALA A 14 3.36 2.85 4.24
N ALA A 15 4.33 3.62 3.74
CA ALA A 15 4.06 4.72 2.81
C ALA A 15 3.50 4.21 1.46
N ILE A 16 4.07 3.14 0.90
CA ILE A 16 3.57 2.50 -0.32
C ILE A 16 2.15 1.95 -0.10
N ASP A 17 1.92 1.22 0.99
CA ASP A 17 0.61 0.66 1.36
C ASP A 17 -0.44 1.78 1.46
N ALA A 18 -0.10 2.87 2.15
CA ALA A 18 -0.97 4.04 2.27
C ALA A 18 -1.29 4.66 0.90
N LYS A 19 -0.28 4.80 0.02
CA LYS A 19 -0.52 5.37 -1.31
C LYS A 19 -1.35 4.47 -2.21
N CYS A 20 -1.10 3.16 -2.19
CA CYS A 20 -1.91 2.20 -2.95
C CYS A 20 -3.37 2.19 -2.47
N LYS A 21 -3.58 2.27 -1.14
CA LYS A 21 -4.92 2.37 -0.57
C LYS A 21 -5.61 3.67 -0.99
N ASP A 22 -4.96 4.81 -0.87
CA ASP A 22 -5.47 6.12 -1.33
C ASP A 22 -5.82 6.15 -2.83
N CYS A 23 -5.08 5.40 -3.65
CA CYS A 23 -5.23 5.43 -5.11
C CYS A 23 -6.44 4.65 -5.64
N VAL A 24 -6.75 3.47 -5.07
CA VAL A 24 -7.71 2.53 -5.67
C VAL A 24 -8.70 1.93 -4.68
N TYR A 25 -8.49 2.09 -3.36
CA TYR A 25 -9.37 1.45 -2.39
C TYR A 25 -10.73 2.15 -2.34
N ASP A 26 -11.77 1.42 -2.71
CA ASP A 26 -13.16 1.78 -2.50
C ASP A 26 -13.77 0.89 -1.40
N LYS A 27 -14.45 1.51 -0.43
CA LYS A 27 -15.13 0.81 0.66
C LYS A 27 -16.45 0.19 0.24
N GLN A 28 -17.04 0.65 -0.87
CA GLN A 28 -18.30 0.13 -1.39
C GLN A 28 -18.08 -1.14 -2.23
N GLU A 29 -16.91 -1.26 -2.83
CA GLU A 29 -16.54 -2.45 -3.59
C GLU A 29 -16.25 -3.65 -2.69
N PRO A 30 -16.66 -4.86 -3.10
CA PRO A 30 -16.39 -6.07 -2.33
C PRO A 30 -14.89 -6.36 -2.23
N GLY A 31 -14.50 -6.96 -1.11
CA GLY A 31 -13.11 -7.35 -0.85
C GLY A 31 -12.30 -6.35 -0.02
N GLY A 32 -11.12 -6.79 0.40
CA GLY A 32 -10.21 -5.96 1.18
C GLY A 32 -9.38 -5.01 0.31
N TRP A 33 -8.84 -3.95 0.91
CA TRP A 33 -8.00 -2.99 0.17
C TRP A 33 -6.81 -3.63 -0.56
N ARG A 34 -6.21 -4.69 0.01
CA ARG A 34 -5.11 -5.44 -0.65
C ARG A 34 -5.57 -6.20 -1.90
N GLN A 35 -6.79 -6.71 -1.87
CA GLN A 35 -7.39 -7.40 -3.02
C GLN A 35 -7.65 -6.40 -4.15
N GLN A 36 -8.18 -5.22 -3.83
CA GLN A 36 -8.41 -4.16 -4.82
C GLN A 36 -7.09 -3.58 -5.37
N VAL A 37 -6.05 -3.43 -4.53
CA VAL A 37 -4.71 -3.04 -4.99
C VAL A 37 -4.09 -4.07 -5.93
N ALA A 38 -4.32 -5.37 -5.70
CA ALA A 38 -3.89 -6.42 -6.61
C ALA A 38 -4.69 -6.45 -7.91
N ALA A 39 -5.98 -6.08 -7.88
CA ALA A 39 -6.83 -5.93 -9.06
C ALA A 39 -6.67 -4.58 -9.77
N CYS A 40 -5.73 -3.72 -9.35
CA CYS A 40 -5.57 -2.38 -9.93
C CYS A 40 -5.07 -2.46 -11.38
N PRO A 41 -5.83 -1.93 -12.36
CA PRO A 41 -5.59 -2.15 -13.79
C PRO A 41 -4.37 -1.42 -14.35
N CYS A 42 -3.78 -0.49 -13.59
CA CYS A 42 -2.56 0.22 -13.98
C CYS A 42 -1.32 -0.66 -13.81
N GLU A 43 -1.33 -1.85 -14.40
CA GLU A 43 -0.17 -2.74 -14.47
C GLU A 43 0.90 -2.10 -15.38
N HIS A 44 2.18 -2.21 -15.01
CA HIS A 44 3.33 -1.68 -15.75
C HIS A 44 3.42 -0.14 -15.95
N SER A 45 2.30 0.58 -15.98
CA SER A 45 2.25 2.05 -16.06
C SER A 45 2.42 2.73 -14.70
N CYS A 46 2.14 2.01 -13.62
CA CYS A 46 2.34 2.50 -12.26
C CYS A 46 3.78 2.22 -11.78
N PRO A 47 4.53 3.24 -11.32
CA PRO A 47 5.88 3.05 -10.79
C PRO A 47 5.96 2.12 -9.57
N LEU A 48 4.85 1.93 -8.86
CA LEU A 48 4.77 1.07 -7.68
C LEU A 48 4.37 -0.37 -8.01
N TRP A 49 4.05 -0.71 -9.28
CA TRP A 49 3.52 -2.01 -9.70
C TRP A 49 4.30 -3.19 -9.11
N SER A 50 5.63 -3.20 -9.26
CA SER A 50 6.51 -4.27 -8.80
C SER A 50 6.62 -4.41 -7.27
N VAL A 51 6.24 -3.38 -6.53
CA VAL A 51 6.33 -3.33 -5.06
C VAL A 51 4.97 -3.23 -4.37
N ARG A 52 3.86 -3.38 -5.14
CA ARG A 52 2.51 -3.33 -4.60
C ARG A 52 2.30 -4.39 -3.52
N THR A 53 1.34 -4.10 -2.66
CA THR A 53 0.88 -5.04 -1.64
C THR A 53 0.01 -6.09 -2.26
N GLN A 54 0.46 -7.34 -2.26
CA GLN A 54 -0.38 -8.45 -2.65
C GLN A 54 -1.26 -8.93 -1.48
N PRO A 55 -2.47 -9.44 -1.75
CA PRO A 55 -3.26 -10.14 -0.75
C PRO A 55 -2.45 -11.35 -0.25
N ARG A 56 -2.61 -11.69 1.03
CA ARG A 56 -2.03 -12.92 1.57
C ARG A 56 -2.71 -14.08 0.85
N ALA A 57 -1.96 -14.90 0.12
CA ALA A 57 -2.49 -16.12 -0.46
C ALA A 57 -3.17 -16.94 0.65
N ALA A 58 -4.41 -17.37 0.42
CA ALA A 58 -5.01 -18.41 1.23
C ALA A 58 -4.16 -19.66 1.04
N ALA A 59 -3.64 -20.20 2.15
CA ALA A 59 -2.92 -21.47 2.17
C ALA A 59 -3.86 -22.61 1.74
#